data_AF-A0A8G1R7D2-F1
#
_entry.id   AF-A0A8G1R7D2-F1
#
_cell.length_a   1.000
_cell.length_b   1.000
_cell.length_c   1.000
_cell.angle_alpha   90.00
_cell.angle_beta   90.00
_cell.angle_gamma   90.00
#
_symmetry.space_group_name_H-M   'P 1'
#
loop_
_entity.id
_entity.type
_entity.pdbx_description
1 polymer ?
#
loop_
_entity_poly.entity_id
_entity_poly.type
_entity_poly.pdbx_seq_one_letter_code
_entity_poly.pdbx_strand_id
1 'polypeptide(L)'
;MNGKNAKVLRGEVMVILRLIIAQMKSVRFVEQFTAPVLLYSFMGPQHARLIEAYFDGNSLIMRPTRLFDLRKMDADVIRTLGQWFSGLTIGDATKLWGPGSRACSQT
;
A
#
# COMPACT_ATOMS: atom_id res chain seq x y z
N MET A 1 -6.00 -9.16 18.81
CA MET A 1 -6.18 -7.70 18.62
C MET A 1 -7.29 -7.50 17.59
N ASN A 2 -8.39 -6.84 17.94
CA ASN A 2 -9.55 -6.69 17.05
C ASN A 2 -9.36 -5.44 16.14
N GLY A 3 -9.34 -5.61 14.83
CA GLY A 3 -9.11 -4.52 13.87
C GLY A 3 -10.38 -3.78 13.51
N LYS A 4 -10.33 -2.44 13.45
CA LYS A 4 -11.39 -1.61 12.87
C LYS A 4 -10.88 -0.99 11.56
N ASN A 5 -11.72 -1.00 10.52
CA ASN A 5 -11.38 -0.50 9.18
C ASN A 5 -10.74 0.90 9.18
N ALA A 6 -11.22 1.81 10.04
CA ALA A 6 -10.76 3.20 10.07
C ALA A 6 -9.59 3.48 11.03
N LYS A 7 -9.09 2.48 11.78
CA LYS A 7 -8.03 2.70 12.78
C LYS A 7 -6.77 1.92 12.45
N VAL A 8 -5.65 2.63 12.38
CA VAL A 8 -4.31 2.04 12.29
C VAL A 8 -3.86 1.63 13.70
N LEU A 9 -3.26 0.45 13.83
CA LEU A 9 -2.69 -0.03 15.08
C LEU A 9 -1.31 0.60 15.30
N ARG A 10 -0.99 0.86 16.58
CA ARG A 10 0.36 1.30 16.98
C ARG A 10 1.46 0.39 16.44
N GLY A 11 1.24 -0.93 16.45
CA GLY A 11 2.21 -1.91 15.92
C GLY A 11 2.52 -1.71 14.44
N GLU A 12 1.50 -1.41 13.62
CA GLU A 12 1.68 -1.17 12.19
C GLU A 12 2.48 0.11 11.94
N VAL A 13 2.15 1.19 12.66
CA VAL A 13 2.88 2.47 12.57
C VAL A 13 4.35 2.27 12.93
N MET A 14 4.63 1.54 14.01
CA MET A 14 6.02 1.30 14.46
C MET A 14 6.82 0.47 13.46
N VAL A 15 6.20 -0.55 12.84
CA VAL A 15 6.87 -1.36 11.82
C VAL A 15 7.15 -0.52 10.57
N ILE A 16 6.17 0.24 10.09
CA ILE A 16 6.32 1.14 8.93
C ILE A 16 7.43 2.15 9.17
N LEU A 17 7.43 2.82 10.33
CA LEU A 17 8.44 3.82 10.65
C LEU A 17 9.85 3.20 10.68
N ARG A 18 10.01 2.00 11.25
CA ARG A 18 11.29 1.28 11.25
C ARG A 18 11.75 0.92 9.83
N LEU A 19 10.84 0.47 8.97
CA LEU A 19 11.13 0.16 7.57
C LEU A 19 11.56 1.40 6.80
N ILE A 20 10.85 2.53 6.96
CA ILE A 20 11.20 3.81 6.32
C ILE A 20 12.59 4.28 6.78
N ILE A 21 12.86 4.28 8.09
CA ILE A 21 14.17 4.65 8.63
C ILE A 21 15.27 3.73 8.08
N ALA A 22 15.00 2.43 7.95
CA ALA A 22 15.95 1.48 7.37
C ALA A 22 16.19 1.74 5.88
N GLN A 23 15.15 2.04 5.10
CA GLN A 23 15.26 2.42 3.69
C GLN A 23 16.07 3.71 3.51
N MET A 24 15.79 4.75 4.32
CA MET A 24 16.50 6.03 4.27
C MET A 24 17.98 5.93 4.62
N LYS A 25 18.37 4.96 5.47
CA LYS A 25 19.79 4.67 5.76
C LYS A 25 20.50 3.98 4.59
N SER A 26 19.77 3.45 3.62
CA SER A 26 20.35 2.79 2.45
C SER A 26 20.73 3.83 1.41
N VAL A 27 21.98 3.75 0.91
CA VAL A 27 22.55 4.65 -0.11
C VAL A 27 21.68 4.71 -1.38
N ARG A 28 20.90 3.66 -1.65
CA ARG A 28 20.02 3.55 -2.83
C ARG A 28 18.83 4.52 -2.82
N PHE A 29 18.46 5.08 -1.67
CA PHE A 29 17.29 5.97 -1.53
C PHE A 29 17.67 7.44 -1.29
N VAL A 30 18.96 7.79 -1.34
CA VAL A 30 19.40 9.17 -1.11
C VAL A 30 18.92 10.12 -2.22
N GLU A 31 18.72 9.60 -3.44
CA GLU A 31 18.26 10.41 -4.59
C GLU A 31 16.74 10.60 -4.64
N GLN A 32 15.97 9.66 -4.07
CA GLN A 32 14.51 9.68 -4.09
C GLN A 32 14.01 9.82 -2.65
N PHE A 33 13.72 11.05 -2.23
CA PHE A 33 13.23 11.39 -0.88
C PHE A 33 11.90 10.72 -0.48
N THR A 34 11.28 9.94 -1.38
CA THR A 34 10.09 9.12 -1.10
C THR A 34 10.52 7.68 -0.86
N ALA A 35 10.38 7.23 0.39
CA ALA A 35 10.63 5.85 0.80
C ALA A 35 9.29 5.10 0.96
N PRO A 36 8.74 4.50 -0.12
CA PRO A 36 7.47 3.79 -0.05
C PRO A 36 7.63 2.43 0.64
N VAL A 37 6.66 2.13 1.51
CA VAL A 37 6.51 0.87 2.22
C VAL A 37 5.11 0.34 1.95
N LEU A 38 5.03 -0.88 1.43
CA LEU A 38 3.80 -1.67 1.38
C LEU A 38 3.85 -2.71 2.50
N LEU A 39 3.05 -2.50 3.55
CA LEU A 39 2.99 -3.41 4.70
C LEU A 39 1.75 -4.31 4.60
N TYR A 40 1.97 -5.61 4.67
CA TYR A 40 0.91 -6.60 4.92
C TYR A 40 0.73 -6.78 6.43
N SER A 41 -0.40 -6.31 6.95
CA SER A 41 -0.74 -6.42 8.37
C SER A 41 -1.73 -7.55 8.59
N PHE A 42 -1.33 -8.55 9.36
CA PHE A 42 -2.17 -9.67 9.77
C PHE A 42 -2.62 -9.49 11.22
N MET A 43 -3.93 -9.59 11.43
CA MET A 43 -4.59 -9.33 12.71
C MET A 43 -5.49 -10.50 13.07
N GLY A 44 -5.55 -10.86 14.35
CA GLY A 44 -6.38 -12.00 14.79
C GLY A 44 -7.89 -11.78 14.60
N PRO A 45 -8.71 -12.85 14.47
CA PRO A 45 -8.32 -14.25 14.32
C PRO A 45 -7.67 -14.57 12.96
N GLN A 46 -8.22 -14.10 11.83
CA GLN A 46 -7.62 -14.21 10.50
C GLN A 46 -8.10 -13.04 9.64
N HIS A 47 -7.63 -11.84 9.92
CA HIS A 47 -7.91 -10.65 9.12
C HIS A 47 -6.61 -10.09 8.58
N ALA A 48 -6.66 -9.52 7.38
CA ALA A 48 -5.51 -8.84 6.79
C ALA A 48 -5.89 -7.49 6.20
N ARG A 49 -4.93 -6.59 6.14
CA ARG A 49 -5.01 -5.39 5.29
C ARG A 49 -3.64 -5.06 4.74
N LEU A 50 -3.64 -4.31 3.65
CA LEU A 50 -2.43 -3.66 3.18
C LEU A 50 -2.41 -2.23 3.69
N ILE A 51 -1.21 -1.73 3.94
CA ILE A 51 -0.99 -0.34 4.28
C ILE A 51 0.11 0.15 3.35
N GLU A 52 -0.28 1.03 2.42
CA GLU A 52 0.68 1.84 1.71
C GLU A 52 1.11 2.99 2.61
N ALA A 53 2.40 3.18 2.78
CA ALA A 53 2.93 4.30 3.53
C ALA A 53 4.15 4.86 2.85
N TYR A 54 4.32 6.17 2.93
CA TYR A 54 5.53 6.83 2.48
C TYR A 54 5.77 8.08 3.31
N PHE A 55 7.04 8.49 3.37
CA PHE A 55 7.42 9.76 3.93
C PHE A 55 7.65 10.75 2.78
N ASP A 56 7.02 11.91 2.84
CA ASP A 56 7.11 12.96 1.79
C ASP A 56 8.19 14.03 2.10
N GLY A 57 8.95 13.84 3.18
CA GLY A 57 9.92 14.82 3.69
C GLY A 57 9.42 15.60 4.91
N ASN A 58 8.10 15.69 5.12
CA ASN A 58 7.49 16.43 6.22
C ASN A 58 6.57 15.56 7.10
N SER A 59 5.83 14.63 6.50
CA SER A 59 4.80 13.84 7.16
C SER A 59 4.80 12.40 6.69
N LEU A 60 4.44 11.50 7.61
CA LEU A 60 4.20 10.10 7.29
C LEU A 60 2.76 9.95 6.77
N ILE A 61 2.63 9.69 5.47
CA ILE A 61 1.35 9.43 4.84
C ILE A 61 1.08 7.92 4.90
N MET A 62 -0.09 7.52 5.38
CA MET A 62 -0.51 6.12 5.47
C MET A 62 -1.90 5.94 4.89
N ARG A 63 -2.04 4.95 4.00
CA ARG A 63 -3.29 4.58 3.34
C ARG A 63 -3.57 3.09 3.59
N PRO A 64 -4.30 2.76 4.68
CA PRO A 64 -4.75 1.39 4.90
C PRO A 64 -5.89 1.05 3.94
N THR A 65 -5.88 -0.18 3.41
CA THR A 65 -7.04 -0.74 2.73
C THR A 65 -8.15 -1.10 3.72
N ARG A 66 -9.30 -1.51 3.20
CA ARG A 66 -10.29 -2.23 4.00
C ARG A 66 -9.66 -3.47 4.65
N LEU A 67 -10.20 -3.86 5.80
CA LEU A 67 -9.84 -5.12 6.42
C LEU A 67 -10.51 -6.27 5.66
N PHE A 68 -9.70 -7.19 5.16
CA PHE A 68 -10.13 -8.42 4.54
C PHE A 68 -10.32 -9.50 5.59
N ASP A 69 -11.44 -10.20 5.54
CA ASP A 69 -11.69 -11.39 6.35
C ASP A 69 -11.11 -12.60 5.62
N LEU A 70 -10.07 -13.20 6.21
CA LEU A 70 -9.38 -14.37 5.70
C LEU A 70 -9.80 -15.66 6.42
N ARG A 71 -10.85 -15.62 7.26
CA ARG A 71 -11.36 -16.82 7.94
C ARG A 71 -11.93 -17.86 6.99
N LYS A 72 -12.38 -17.40 5.83
CA LYS A 72 -12.77 -18.24 4.70
C LYS A 72 -11.84 -17.94 3.55
N MET A 73 -11.46 -18.97 2.82
CA MET A 73 -10.68 -18.79 1.60
C MET A 73 -11.52 -18.05 0.56
N ASP A 74 -11.11 -16.83 0.24
CA ASP A 74 -11.70 -16.00 -0.81
C ASP A 74 -10.63 -15.80 -1.91
N ALA A 75 -10.82 -16.46 -3.04
CA ALA A 75 -9.88 -16.44 -4.14
C ALA A 75 -9.67 -15.02 -4.72
N ASP A 76 -10.69 -14.16 -4.67
CA ASP A 76 -10.60 -12.79 -5.17
C ASP A 76 -9.75 -11.93 -4.23
N VAL A 77 -9.89 -12.13 -2.92
CA VAL A 77 -9.04 -11.46 -1.92
C VAL A 77 -7.60 -11.92 -2.04
N ILE A 78 -7.36 -13.23 -2.18
CA ILE A 78 -6.00 -13.77 -2.36
C ILE A 78 -5.38 -13.26 -3.67
N ARG A 79 -6.14 -13.25 -4.77
CA ARG A 79 -5.70 -12.67 -6.04
C ARG A 79 -5.33 -11.20 -5.88
N THR A 80 -6.17 -10.42 -5.20
CA THR A 80 -5.92 -8.99 -4.95
C THR A 80 -4.63 -8.81 -4.16
N LEU A 81 -4.43 -9.54 -3.06
CA LEU A 81 -3.21 -9.50 -2.25
C LEU A 81 -1.96 -9.85 -3.07
N GLY A 82 -2.07 -10.85 -3.96
CA GLY A 82 -1.01 -11.24 -4.89
C GLY A 82 -0.70 -10.18 -5.94
N GLN A 83 -1.73 -9.53 -6.52
CA GLN A 83 -1.55 -8.44 -7.48
C GLN A 83 -0.77 -7.27 -6.89
N TRP A 84 -1.13 -6.84 -5.67
CA TRP A 84 -0.38 -5.83 -4.91
C TRP A 84 1.08 -6.23 -4.69
N PHE A 85 1.35 -7.50 -4.38
CA PHE A 85 2.71 -7.99 -4.13
C PHE A 85 3.56 -7.97 -5.39
N SER A 86 2.98 -8.38 -6.52
CA SER A 86 3.65 -8.42 -7.81
C SER A 86 3.77 -7.05 -8.50
N GLY A 87 3.23 -5.98 -7.90
CA GLY A 87 3.14 -4.67 -8.55
C GLY A 87 2.28 -4.69 -9.81
N LEU A 88 1.39 -5.68 -9.92
CA LEU A 88 0.49 -5.81 -11.06
C LEU A 88 -0.68 -4.85 -10.90
N THR A 89 -1.09 -4.23 -12.01
CA THR A 89 -2.24 -3.34 -12.02
C THR A 89 -3.51 -4.10 -11.63
N ILE A 90 -4.24 -3.56 -10.66
CA ILE A 90 -5.52 -4.12 -10.23
C ILE A 90 -6.60 -3.59 -11.19
N GLY A 91 -7.06 -4.45 -12.09
CA GLY A 91 -8.09 -4.15 -13.10
C GLY A 91 -7.55 -3.86 -14.51
N ASP A 92 -8.45 -3.53 -15.43
CA ASP A 92 -8.13 -3.10 -16.80
C ASP A 92 -7.50 -1.70 -16.77
N ALA A 93 -6.18 -1.65 -16.55
CA ALA A 93 -5.45 -0.39 -16.57
C ALA A 93 -5.48 0.19 -18.00
N THR A 94 -6.33 1.21 -18.20
CA THR A 94 -6.32 1.99 -19.43
C THR A 94 -5.05 2.81 -19.48
N LYS A 95 -4.24 2.62 -20.53
CA LYS A 95 -3.02 3.37 -20.74
C LYS A 95 -3.36 4.85 -20.98
N LEU A 96 -3.15 5.69 -19.96
CA LEU A 96 -3.50 7.12 -20.03
C LEU A 96 -2.68 7.88 -21.07
N TRP A 97 -1.44 7.44 -21.34
CA TRP A 97 -0.58 8.03 -22.35
C TRP A 97 0.04 7.00 -23.28
N GLY A 98 -0.21 7.22 -24.57
CA GLY A 98 0.38 6.55 -25.71
C GLY A 98 0.24 7.49 -26.91
N PRO A 99 1.01 7.29 -27.99
CA PRO A 99 0.85 8.08 -29.21
C PRO A 99 -0.59 7.88 -29.75
N GLY A 100 -1.49 8.79 -29.37
CA GLY A 100 -2.94 8.69 -29.60
C GLY A 100 -3.85 9.20 -28.46
N SER A 101 -3.35 9.49 -27.26
CA SER A 101 -4.18 10.06 -26.19
C SER A 101 -4.53 11.53 -26.47
N ARG A 102 -5.74 11.77 -26.97
CA ARG A 102 -6.32 13.12 -27.07
C ARG A 102 -6.49 13.68 -25.66
N ALA A 103 -5.79 14.78 -25.37
CA ALA A 103 -6.04 15.59 -24.19
C ALA A 103 -7.50 16.06 -24.24
N CYS A 104 -8.27 15.72 -23.21
CA CYS A 104 -9.63 16.22 -23.05
C CYS A 104 -9.53 17.71 -22.70
N SER A 105 -9.76 18.58 -23.69
CA SER A 105 -9.98 20.00 -23.49
C SER A 105 -11.48 20.25 -23.34
N GLN A 106 -11.90 20.75 -22.18
CA GLN A 106 -13.20 21.42 -21.98
C GLN A 106 -12.92 22.56 -20.98
N THR A 107 -12.80 23.82 -21.41
CA THR A 107 -13.84 24.86 -21.56
C THR A 107 -14.82 24.93 -20.41
#